data_AF-A0A963GJR7-F1
#
_entry.id   AF-A0A963GJR7-F1
#
_cell.length_a   1.000
_cell.length_b   1.000
_cell.length_c   1.000
_cell.angle_alpha   90.00
_cell.angle_beta   90.00
_cell.angle_gamma   90.00
#
_symmetry.space_group_name_H-M   'P 1'
#
loop_
_entity.id
_entity.type
_entity.pdbx_description
1 polymer ?
#
loop_
_entity_poly.entity_id
_entity_poly.type
_entity_poly.pdbx_seq_one_letter_code
_entity_poly.pdbx_strand_id
1 'polypeptide(L)' 'MRTTPIDASRKLAPLLRQAFRQGIEAASRGEDRNPYVPNSHLYHAWMAGWASLARAWNNNDDLRWA' A
#
# COMPACT_ATOMS: atom_id res chain seq x y z
N MET A 1 31.93 5.53 1.09
CA MET A 1 31.09 5.07 2.22
C MET A 1 30.18 3.94 1.73
N ARG A 2 30.35 2.70 2.22
CA ARG A 2 29.42 1.59 1.92
C ARG A 2 28.22 1.69 2.86
N THR A 3 27.05 1.99 2.32
CA THR A 3 25.79 1.87 3.05
C THR A 3 25.50 0.39 3.28
N THR A 4 25.39 -0.04 4.53
CA THR A 4 25.05 -1.43 4.82
C THR A 4 23.57 -1.68 4.49
N PRO A 5 23.18 -2.91 4.08
CA PRO A 5 21.78 -3.24 3.78
C PRO A 5 20.82 -2.95 4.94
N ILE A 6 21.31 -3.03 6.18
CA ILE A 6 20.55 -2.76 7.41
C ILE A 6 20.20 -1.27 7.51
N ASP A 7 21.12 -0.36 7.16
CA ASP A 7 20.87 1.08 7.17
C ASP A 7 19.87 1.49 6.08
N ALA A 8 19.93 0.86 4.91
CA ALA A 8 18.98 1.10 3.84
C ALA A 8 17.55 0.66 4.24
N SER A 9 17.41 -0.55 4.76
CA SER A 9 16.12 -1.08 5.24
C SER A 9 15.51 -0.23 6.35
N ARG A 10 16.33 0.23 7.32
CA ARG A 10 15.87 1.09 8.42
C ARG A 10 15.33 2.43 7.93
N LYS A 11 15.92 3.01 6.88
CA LYS A 11 15.44 4.26 6.27
C LYS A 11 14.21 4.05 5.37
N LEU A 12 14.11 2.90 4.71
CA LEU A 12 13.03 2.59 3.80
C LEU A 12 11.72 2.25 4.53
N ALA A 13 11.80 1.56 5.66
CA ALA A 13 10.64 1.14 6.45
C ALA A 13 9.60 2.26 6.75
N PRO A 14 9.97 3.46 7.23
CA PRO A 14 9.00 4.53 7.46
C PRO A 14 8.35 5.02 6.15
N LEU A 15 9.11 5.08 5.05
CA LEU A 15 8.59 5.50 3.75
C LEU A 15 7.58 4.49 3.19
N LEU A 16 7.86 3.19 3.34
CA LEU A 16 6.92 2.13 2.96
C LEU A 16 5.63 2.20 3.77
N ARG A 17 5.74 2.45 5.09
CA ARG A 17 4.57 2.60 5.95
C ARG A 17 3.71 3.81 5.56
N GLN A 18 4.35 4.92 5.18
CA GLN A 18 3.65 6.09 4.69
C GLN A 18 2.96 5.82 3.34
N ALA A 19 3.67 5.23 2.37
CA ALA A 19 3.11 4.87 1.08
C ALA A 19 1.90 3.93 1.22
N PHE A 20 1.98 2.94 2.11
CA PHE A 20 0.87 2.04 2.43
C PHE A 20 -0.35 2.78 2.99
N ARG A 21 -0.15 3.71 3.93
CA ARG A 21 -1.25 4.53 4.48
C ARG A 21 -1.92 5.38 3.40
N GLN A 22 -1.13 6.00 2.53
CA GLN A 22 -1.65 6.76 1.40
C GLN A 22 -2.47 5.88 0.45
N GLY A 23 -2.08 4.63 0.25
CA GLY A 23 -2.88 3.67 -0.52
C GLY A 23 -4.25 3.42 0.09
N ILE A 24 -4.34 3.25 1.42
CA ILE A 24 -5.61 3.09 2.14
C ILE A 24 -6.48 4.34 1.97
N GLU A 25 -5.90 5.53 2.14
CA GLU A 25 -6.62 6.81 2.01
C GLU A 25 -7.11 7.07 0.57
N ALA A 26 -6.33 6.66 -0.43
CA ALA A 26 -6.75 6.76 -1.82
C ALA A 26 -7.89 5.78 -2.13
N ALA A 27 -7.82 4.54 -1.63
CA ALA A 27 -8.90 3.57 -1.80
C ALA A 27 -10.21 4.02 -1.14
N SER A 28 -10.16 4.69 0.02
CA SER A 28 -11.37 5.20 0.67
C SER A 28 -12.05 6.33 -0.12
N ARG A 29 -11.32 6.96 -1.05
CA ARG A 29 -11.81 8.00 -1.97
C ARG A 29 -12.11 7.47 -3.37
N GLY A 30 -11.86 6.19 -3.65
CA GLY A 30 -11.97 5.61 -4.99
C GLY A 30 -10.91 6.14 -5.98
N GLU A 31 -9.79 6.68 -5.49
CA GLU A 31 -8.72 7.22 -6.31
C GLU A 31 -7.71 6.12 -6.67
N ASP A 32 -7.53 5.85 -7.96
CA ASP A 32 -6.62 4.82 -8.49
C ASP A 32 -5.24 5.37 -8.90
N ARG A 33 -5.01 6.67 -8.72
CA ARG A 33 -3.77 7.34 -9.12
C ARG A 33 -2.66 7.15 -8.09
N ASN A 34 -1.82 6.16 -8.33
CA ASN A 34 -0.60 5.96 -7.55
C ASN A 34 0.45 7.04 -7.90
N PRO A 35 0.93 7.84 -6.92
CA PRO A 35 1.88 8.92 -7.18
C PRO A 35 3.34 8.44 -7.34
N TYR A 36 3.62 7.17 -7.10
CA TYR A 36 4.98 6.63 -7.10
C TYR A 36 5.38 6.05 -8.46
N VAL A 37 6.68 6.06 -8.74
CA VAL A 37 7.27 5.44 -9.93
C VAL A 37 6.85 3.96 -9.99
N PRO A 38 6.30 3.48 -11.14
CA PRO A 38 5.88 2.09 -11.30
C PRO A 38 6.97 1.09 -10.91
N ASN A 39 6.57 -0.02 -10.29
CA ASN A 39 7.45 -1.11 -9.81
C ASN A 39 8.51 -0.72 -8.77
N SER A 40 8.42 0.48 -8.18
CA SER A 40 9.23 0.83 -7.01
C SER A 40 8.68 0.18 -5.72
N HIS A 41 9.51 0.08 -4.68
CA HIS A 41 9.04 -0.41 -3.38
C HIS A 41 7.88 0.42 -2.80
N LEU A 42 7.90 1.75 -3.02
CA LEU A 42 6.83 2.64 -2.57
C LEU A 42 5.55 2.43 -3.39
N TYR A 43 5.68 2.21 -4.70
CA TYR A 43 4.55 1.86 -5.56
C TYR A 43 3.83 0.59 -5.07
N HIS A 44 4.59 -0.47 -4.77
CA HIS A 44 4.01 -1.71 -4.25
C HIS A 44 3.41 -1.55 -2.85
N ALA A 45 4.04 -0.76 -1.98
CA ALA A 45 3.49 -0.48 -0.66
C ALA A 45 2.15 0.27 -0.76
N TRP A 46 2.05 1.27 -1.65
CA TRP A 46 0.80 1.97 -1.93
C TRP A 46 -0.28 1.04 -2.49
N MET A 47 0.06 0.23 -3.51
CA MET A 47 -0.88 -0.74 -4.10
C MET A 47 -1.39 -1.74 -3.05
N ALA A 48 -0.52 -2.20 -2.16
CA ALA A 48 -0.90 -3.10 -1.07
C ALA A 48 -1.91 -2.42 -0.11
N GLY A 49 -1.71 -1.15 0.24
CA GLY A 49 -2.66 -0.39 1.06
C GLY A 49 -4.00 -0.20 0.36
N TRP A 50 -3.96 0.16 -0.92
CA TRP A 50 -5.16 0.36 -1.73
C TRP A 50 -6.01 -0.90 -1.85
N ALA A 51 -5.36 -2.03 -2.18
CA ALA A 51 -6.00 -3.34 -2.27
C ALA A 51 -6.53 -3.85 -0.91
N SER A 52 -5.94 -3.42 0.20
CA SER A 52 -6.36 -3.84 1.55
C SER A 52 -7.75 -3.30 1.90
N LEU A 53 -8.11 -2.10 1.44
CA LEU A 53 -9.44 -1.54 1.63
C LEU A 53 -10.45 -2.03 0.58
N ALA A 54 -10.02 -2.23 -0.67
CA ALA A 54 -10.87 -2.82 -1.72
C ALA A 54 -11.38 -4.22 -1.33
N ARG A 55 -10.56 -5.02 -0.62
CA ARG A 55 -10.98 -6.30 -0.05
C ARG A 55 -12.07 -6.18 1.02
N ALA A 56 -12.07 -5.09 1.80
CA ALA A 56 -13.11 -4.86 2.80
C ALA A 56 -14.47 -4.54 2.17
N TRP A 57 -14.49 -3.94 0.98
CA TRP A 57 -15.72 -3.75 0.19
C TRP A 57 -16.24 -5.06 -0.42
N ASN A 58 -15.34 -5.94 -0.89
CA ASN A 58 -15.71 -7.23 -1.51
C ASN A 58 -16.28 -8.28 -0.53
N ASN A 59 -16.20 -8.04 0.78
CA ASN A 59 -16.73 -8.96 1.79
C ASN A 59 -18.23 -8.75 2.11
N ASN A 60 -18.92 -7.83 1.43
CA ASN A 60 -20.35 -7.58 1.65
C ASN A 60 -21.29 -8.47 0.83
N ASP A 61 -20.81 -9.25 -0.13
CA ASP A 61 -21.67 -10.06 -1.01
C ASP A 61 -21.73 -11.57 -0.67
N ASP A 62 -20.90 -12.09 0.25
CA ASP A 62 -20.82 -13.55 0.52
C ASP A 62 -21.38 -14.00 1.89
N LEU A 63 -22.06 -13.14 2.66
CA LEU A 63 -22.66 -13.52 3.96
C LEU A 63 -24.18 -13.73 3.92
N ARG A 64 -24.73 -14.09 2.76
CA ARG A 64 -26.07 -14.65 2.64
C ARG A 64 -26.02 -15.76 1.61
N TRP A 65 -25.93 -17.01 2.05
CA TRP A 65 -26.46 -18.26 1.45
C TRP A 65 -25.75 -19.48 2.05
N ALA A 66 -25.82 -19.63 3.38
CA ALA A 66 -25.64 -20.92 4.05
C ALA A 66 -26.66 -21.04 5.18
#